data_AF-A0A5N6VQ46-F1
#
_entry.id   AF-A0A5N6VQ46-F1
#
_cell.length_a   1.000
_cell.length_b   1.000
_cell.length_c   1.000
_cell.angle_alpha   90.00
_cell.angle_beta   90.00
_cell.angle_gamma   90.00
#
_symmetry.space_group_name_H-M   'P 1'
#
loop_
_entity.id
_entity.type
_entity.pdbx_description
1 polymer ?
#
loop_
_entity_poly.entity_id
_entity_poly.type
_entity_poly.pdbx_seq_one_letter_code
_entity_poly.pdbx_strand_id
1 'polypeptide(L)'
;MLSQLEFKLSVEKQYKAGIEKMVRLYQDEGDRKSRADAEGRRIESNQKIQLLKQALKRYEDLHVDIESTDDPDDESLNTPNMRKPLTGLLTLRIQAVTDVDHATSSRFSRGPETFVIIKVEDTIKARTKATRTDRWQDETFTIDIDKANEIELTVYDKSGDRPTPIGMLWVRISDIAEEMRRKKLESELNASGWVSADKMEHGGSSGRSDTAGQPGSPHAPGSAGHSGPTAQGYTGAPGGAPSLNSVMIESWFALEPVGRIHLSMSFGKLLWLMYYSTTGCTNLLYSQTIEGSTTVRYWS
;
A
#
# COMPACT_ATOMS: atom_id res chain seq x y z
N MET A 1 -9.11 16.41 -2.34
CA MET A 1 -10.03 15.31 -2.71
C MET A 1 -10.99 15.71 -3.83
N LEU A 2 -11.73 16.83 -3.69
CA LEU A 2 -12.72 17.27 -4.69
C LEU A 2 -12.14 17.41 -6.11
N SER A 3 -11.10 18.23 -6.30
CA SER A 3 -10.40 18.40 -7.59
C SER A 3 -9.90 17.08 -8.21
N GLN A 4 -9.45 16.13 -7.38
CA GLN A 4 -9.03 14.80 -7.86
C GLN A 4 -10.21 14.01 -8.44
N LEU A 5 -11.36 14.02 -7.78
CA LEU A 5 -12.57 13.37 -8.29
C LEU A 5 -13.10 14.04 -9.56
N GLU A 6 -13.00 15.36 -9.68
CA GLU A 6 -13.38 16.09 -10.90
C GLU A 6 -12.50 15.68 -12.08
N PHE A 7 -11.19 15.61 -11.84
CA PHE A 7 -10.23 15.13 -12.83
C PHE A 7 -10.54 13.70 -13.25
N LYS A 8 -10.72 12.77 -12.30
CA LYS A 8 -11.08 11.36 -12.59
C LYS A 8 -12.39 11.26 -13.37
N LEU A 9 -13.41 12.04 -13.01
CA LEU A 9 -14.68 12.11 -13.74
C LEU A 9 -14.48 12.62 -15.18
N SER A 10 -13.64 13.64 -15.38
CA SER A 10 -13.35 14.17 -16.70
C SER A 10 -12.66 13.14 -17.60
N VAL A 11 -11.69 12.40 -17.06
CA VAL A 11 -10.96 11.33 -17.77
C VAL A 11 -11.91 10.19 -18.12
N GLU A 12 -12.74 9.73 -17.17
CA GLU A 12 -13.69 8.64 -17.42
C GLU A 12 -14.75 9.04 -18.48
N LYS A 13 -15.21 10.30 -18.49
CA LYS A 13 -16.10 10.82 -19.56
C LYS A 13 -15.42 10.78 -20.93
N GLN A 14 -14.16 11.18 -21.03
CA GLN A 14 -13.40 11.11 -22.29
C GLN A 14 -13.20 9.65 -22.74
N TYR A 15 -12.91 8.75 -21.80
CA TYR A 15 -12.78 7.32 -22.06
C TYR A 15 -14.06 6.73 -22.63
N LYS A 16 -15.22 7.02 -22.00
CA LYS A 16 -16.53 6.62 -22.52
C LYS A 16 -16.77 7.14 -23.94
N ALA A 17 -16.48 8.41 -24.20
CA ALA A 17 -16.65 9.00 -25.52
C ALA A 17 -15.77 8.31 -26.59
N GLY A 18 -14.56 7.87 -26.22
CA GLY A 18 -13.71 7.04 -27.07
C GLY A 18 -14.34 5.68 -27.37
N ILE A 19 -14.89 5.01 -26.36
CA ILE A 19 -15.59 3.71 -26.52
C ILE A 19 -16.82 3.86 -27.41
N GLU A 20 -17.59 4.93 -27.26
CA GLU A 20 -18.78 5.20 -28.10
C GLU A 20 -18.42 5.32 -29.58
N LYS A 21 -17.26 5.91 -29.92
CA LYS A 21 -16.74 5.92 -31.28
C LYS A 21 -16.40 4.52 -31.76
N MET A 22 -15.75 3.70 -30.93
CA MET A 22 -15.41 2.31 -31.27
C MET A 22 -16.66 1.46 -31.53
N VAL A 23 -17.71 1.61 -30.70
CA VAL A 23 -18.99 0.90 -30.89
C VAL A 23 -19.60 1.22 -32.25
N ARG A 24 -19.54 2.49 -32.69
CA ARG A 24 -20.02 2.91 -34.01
C ARG A 24 -19.18 2.32 -35.14
N LEU A 25 -17.85 2.35 -35.04
CA LEU A 25 -16.96 1.75 -36.03
C LEU A 25 -17.25 0.26 -36.23
N TYR A 26 -17.35 -0.51 -35.14
CA TYR A 26 -17.68 -1.94 -35.23
C TYR A 26 -19.09 -2.22 -35.74
N GLN A 27 -20.02 -1.29 -35.53
CA GLN A 27 -21.35 -1.37 -36.12
C GLN A 27 -21.30 -1.21 -37.65
N ASP A 28 -20.52 -0.25 -38.13
CA ASP A 28 -20.35 0.02 -39.58
C ASP A 28 -19.60 -1.13 -40.29
N GLU A 29 -18.63 -1.75 -39.61
CA GLU A 29 -17.89 -2.93 -40.09
C GLU A 29 -18.69 -4.26 -39.99
N GLY A 30 -19.77 -4.28 -39.21
CA GLY A 30 -20.59 -5.48 -38.99
C GLY A 30 -19.98 -6.51 -38.01
N ASP A 31 -18.91 -6.17 -37.28
CA ASP A 31 -18.32 -7.04 -36.26
C ASP A 31 -19.16 -7.05 -34.97
N ARG A 32 -20.06 -8.03 -34.87
CA ARG A 32 -20.97 -8.18 -33.73
C ARG A 32 -20.23 -8.46 -32.41
N LYS A 33 -19.09 -9.16 -32.45
CA LYS A 33 -18.38 -9.56 -31.23
C LYS A 33 -17.67 -8.35 -30.64
N SER A 34 -16.86 -7.66 -31.46
CA SER A 34 -16.14 -6.46 -31.01
C SER A 34 -17.10 -5.35 -30.59
N ARG A 35 -18.25 -5.23 -31.28
CA ARG A 35 -19.33 -4.33 -30.85
C ARG A 35 -19.86 -4.69 -29.46
N ALA A 36 -20.16 -5.96 -29.19
CA ALA A 36 -20.71 -6.39 -27.90
C ALA A 36 -19.72 -6.22 -26.73
N ASP A 37 -18.43 -6.35 -27.00
CA ASP A 37 -17.35 -6.13 -26.02
C ASP A 37 -17.17 -4.63 -25.74
N ALA A 38 -17.12 -3.80 -26.78
CA ALA A 38 -17.05 -2.34 -26.64
C ALA A 38 -18.30 -1.78 -25.93
N GLU A 39 -19.48 -2.32 -26.22
CA GLU A 39 -20.72 -2.00 -25.53
C GLU A 39 -20.64 -2.33 -24.03
N GLY A 40 -20.04 -3.46 -23.67
CA GLY A 40 -19.77 -3.82 -22.28
C GLY A 40 -18.92 -2.78 -21.55
N ARG A 41 -17.81 -2.36 -22.18
CA ARG A 41 -16.93 -1.32 -21.64
C ARG A 41 -17.64 0.03 -21.51
N ARG A 42 -18.54 0.36 -22.45
CA ARG A 42 -19.34 1.58 -22.39
C ARG A 42 -20.27 1.57 -21.18
N ILE A 43 -20.94 0.46 -20.92
CA ILE A 43 -21.84 0.30 -19.77
C ILE A 43 -21.06 0.40 -18.46
N GLU A 44 -19.91 -0.27 -18.36
CA GLU A 44 -19.04 -0.19 -17.18
C GLU A 44 -18.56 1.24 -16.92
N SER A 45 -18.05 1.91 -17.95
CA SER A 45 -17.60 3.31 -17.85
C SER A 45 -18.74 4.26 -17.47
N ASN A 46 -19.95 4.03 -18.01
CA ASN A 46 -21.13 4.80 -17.61
C ASN A 46 -21.47 4.62 -16.13
N GLN A 47 -21.35 3.41 -15.59
CA GLN A 47 -21.56 3.15 -14.17
C GLN A 47 -20.50 3.85 -13.31
N LYS A 48 -19.21 3.76 -13.68
CA LYS A 48 -18.13 4.50 -13.00
C LYS A 48 -18.39 6.01 -12.96
N ILE A 49 -18.87 6.59 -14.06
CA ILE A 49 -19.26 8.00 -14.12
C ILE A 49 -20.36 8.33 -13.09
N GLN A 50 -21.33 7.44 -12.86
CA GLN A 50 -22.36 7.69 -11.84
C GLN A 50 -21.78 7.65 -10.44
N LEU A 51 -20.92 6.67 -10.13
CA LEU A 51 -20.23 6.58 -8.83
C LEU A 51 -19.39 7.84 -8.57
N LEU A 52 -18.61 8.29 -9.56
CA LEU A 52 -17.80 9.51 -9.47
C LEU A 52 -18.64 10.77 -9.27
N LYS A 53 -19.80 10.88 -9.95
CA LYS A 53 -20.73 12.00 -9.74
C LYS A 53 -21.33 12.00 -8.34
N GLN A 54 -21.70 10.82 -7.83
CA GLN A 54 -22.22 10.68 -6.47
C GLN A 54 -21.16 11.06 -5.43
N ALA A 55 -19.92 10.60 -5.62
CA ALA A 55 -18.79 10.94 -4.76
C ALA A 55 -18.55 12.46 -4.75
N LEU A 56 -18.46 13.08 -5.94
CA LEU A 56 -18.30 14.53 -6.07
C LEU A 56 -19.38 15.29 -5.29
N LYS A 57 -20.65 14.96 -5.53
CA LYS A 57 -21.76 15.62 -4.84
C LYS A 57 -21.62 15.51 -3.31
N ARG A 58 -21.23 14.33 -2.79
CA ARG A 58 -21.03 14.16 -1.34
C ARG A 58 -19.90 15.03 -0.79
N TYR A 59 -18.82 15.20 -1.54
CA TYR A 59 -17.70 16.06 -1.14
C TYR A 59 -18.01 17.55 -1.31
N GLU A 60 -18.79 17.93 -2.33
CA GLU A 60 -19.33 19.29 -2.50
C GLU A 60 -20.26 19.65 -1.34
N ASP A 61 -21.21 18.77 -0.99
CA ASP A 61 -22.17 18.99 0.10
C ASP A 61 -21.48 19.10 1.48
N LEU A 62 -20.28 18.52 1.64
CA LEU A 62 -19.46 18.63 2.86
C LEU A 62 -18.53 19.86 2.82
N HIS A 63 -18.24 20.41 1.65
CA HIS A 63 -17.42 21.61 1.49
C HIS A 63 -18.26 22.82 1.93
N VAL A 64 -18.20 23.14 3.22
CA VAL A 64 -18.59 24.47 3.68
C VAL A 64 -17.58 25.44 3.09
N ASP A 65 -18.03 26.42 2.31
CA ASP A 65 -17.22 27.53 1.81
C ASP A 65 -16.65 28.30 3.02
N ILE A 66 -15.54 27.81 3.58
CA ILE A 66 -14.72 28.59 4.48
C ILE A 66 -13.84 29.42 3.56
N GLU A 67 -14.28 30.63 3.31
CA GLU A 67 -13.48 31.71 2.74
C GLU A 67 -12.32 31.99 3.73
N SER A 68 -11.27 31.18 3.69
CA SER A 68 -10.07 31.31 4.53
C SER A 68 -8.84 31.47 3.65
N THR A 69 -8.48 32.74 3.48
CA THR A 69 -7.11 33.29 3.37
C THR A 69 -6.08 32.42 2.65
N ASP A 70 -5.70 32.89 1.46
CA ASP A 70 -4.48 32.52 0.72
C ASP A 70 -3.28 32.30 1.63
N ASP A 71 -2.91 31.03 1.84
CA ASP A 71 -1.52 30.63 2.10
C ASP A 71 -1.01 29.93 0.81
N PRO A 72 -0.10 30.55 0.04
CA PRO A 72 0.29 30.10 -1.30
C PRO A 72 1.20 28.85 -1.34
N ASP A 73 1.43 28.16 -0.23
CA ASP A 73 2.42 27.09 -0.15
C ASP A 73 1.85 25.64 -0.23
N ASP A 74 0.53 25.46 -0.35
CA ASP A 74 -0.12 24.12 -0.39
C ASP A 74 -0.53 23.65 -1.81
N GLU A 75 0.10 24.18 -2.86
CA GLU A 75 -0.11 23.67 -4.23
C GLU A 75 0.55 22.30 -4.48
N SER A 76 1.51 21.89 -3.64
CA SER A 76 2.26 20.64 -3.84
C SER A 76 1.46 19.37 -3.54
N LEU A 77 0.36 19.46 -2.78
CA LEU A 77 -0.54 18.33 -2.50
C LEU A 77 -1.60 18.14 -3.61
N ASN A 78 -1.90 19.20 -4.37
CA ASN A 78 -3.03 19.27 -5.30
C ASN A 78 -2.70 18.85 -6.73
N THR A 79 -1.44 18.61 -7.09
CA THR A 79 -1.09 18.09 -8.43
C THR A 79 -0.99 16.56 -8.38
N PRO A 80 -2.02 15.81 -8.83
CA PRO A 80 -2.11 14.37 -8.58
C PRO A 80 -1.04 13.52 -9.25
N ASN A 81 -0.27 14.09 -10.20
CA ASN A 81 0.65 13.32 -11.04
C ASN A 81 2.09 13.85 -11.08
N MET A 82 2.49 14.76 -10.17
CA MET A 82 3.84 15.34 -10.19
C MET A 82 4.85 14.69 -9.26
N ARG A 83 4.43 13.77 -8.37
CA ARG A 83 5.39 13.00 -7.58
C ARG A 83 6.12 11.99 -8.46
N LYS A 84 7.39 11.74 -8.15
CA LYS A 84 8.25 10.83 -8.90
C LYS A 84 7.65 9.41 -8.88
N PRO A 85 7.38 8.79 -10.04
CA PRO A 85 6.91 7.42 -10.10
C PRO A 85 7.84 6.46 -9.37
N LEU A 86 7.24 5.52 -8.66
CA LEU A 86 7.96 4.56 -7.84
C LEU A 86 8.05 3.21 -8.56
N THR A 87 9.17 2.53 -8.33
CA THR A 87 9.41 1.15 -8.76
C THR A 87 9.71 0.32 -7.52
N GLY A 88 9.10 -0.84 -7.40
CA GLY A 88 9.16 -1.66 -6.20
C GLY A 88 8.18 -2.82 -6.21
N LEU A 89 8.10 -3.52 -5.09
CA LEU A 89 7.19 -4.63 -4.87
C LEU A 89 6.06 -4.20 -3.93
N LEU A 90 4.82 -4.21 -4.41
CA LEU A 90 3.63 -3.98 -3.60
C LEU A 90 3.10 -5.32 -3.11
N THR A 91 3.01 -5.51 -1.80
CA THR A 91 2.22 -6.61 -1.20
C THR A 91 0.90 -6.04 -0.71
N LEU A 92 -0.22 -6.61 -1.13
CA LEU A 92 -1.57 -6.14 -0.83
C LEU A 92 -2.47 -7.31 -0.45
N ARG A 93 -3.07 -7.27 0.72
CA ARG A 93 -4.09 -8.20 1.18
C ARG A 93 -5.44 -7.50 1.26
N ILE A 94 -6.45 -8.08 0.62
CA ILE A 94 -7.84 -7.63 0.67
C ILE A 94 -8.62 -8.54 1.60
N GLN A 95 -9.25 -7.98 2.63
CA GLN A 95 -9.89 -8.77 3.69
C GLN A 95 -11.41 -8.67 3.68
N ALA A 96 -11.97 -7.47 3.54
CA ALA A 96 -13.41 -7.28 3.58
C ALA A 96 -13.84 -5.95 2.93
N VAL A 97 -15.10 -5.90 2.49
CA VAL A 97 -15.82 -4.66 2.21
C VAL A 97 -17.04 -4.56 3.12
N THR A 98 -17.45 -3.34 3.46
CA THR A 98 -18.64 -3.07 4.29
C THR A 98 -19.26 -1.76 3.89
N ASP A 99 -20.54 -1.60 4.22
CA ASP A 99 -21.32 -0.36 4.02
C ASP A 99 -21.36 0.09 2.54
N VAL A 100 -21.25 -0.86 1.60
CA VAL A 100 -21.33 -0.60 0.16
C VAL A 100 -22.76 -0.75 -0.35
N ASP A 101 -23.12 0.08 -1.33
CA ASP A 101 -24.42 -0.01 -1.99
C ASP A 101 -24.39 -1.09 -3.08
N HIS A 102 -24.82 -2.30 -2.71
CA HIS A 102 -24.84 -3.44 -3.63
C HIS A 102 -25.82 -3.23 -4.79
N ALA A 103 -25.44 -3.74 -5.96
CA ALA A 103 -26.29 -3.71 -7.14
C ALA A 103 -27.57 -4.52 -6.87
N THR A 104 -28.74 -3.94 -7.19
CA THR A 104 -30.03 -4.60 -6.97
C THR A 104 -30.06 -5.95 -7.68
N SER A 105 -30.21 -7.03 -6.91
CA SER A 105 -30.30 -8.38 -7.44
C SER A 105 -31.76 -8.80 -7.59
N SER A 106 -32.04 -9.71 -8.53
CA SER A 106 -33.41 -10.24 -8.70
C SER A 106 -33.95 -10.80 -7.39
N ARG A 107 -35.24 -10.56 -7.10
CA ARG A 107 -35.96 -10.99 -5.88
C ARG A 107 -35.87 -12.50 -5.55
N PHE A 108 -35.42 -13.32 -6.50
CA PHE A 108 -35.26 -14.77 -6.36
C PHE A 108 -33.80 -15.24 -6.29
N SER A 109 -32.84 -14.32 -6.38
CA SER A 109 -31.41 -14.63 -6.37
C SER A 109 -30.81 -14.50 -4.97
N ARG A 110 -29.75 -15.27 -4.69
CA ARG A 110 -29.06 -15.29 -3.39
C ARG A 110 -28.10 -14.11 -3.17
N GLY A 111 -28.48 -12.90 -3.61
CA GLY A 111 -27.62 -11.71 -3.59
C GLY A 111 -26.50 -11.75 -4.65
N PRO A 112 -25.85 -10.61 -4.92
CA PRO A 112 -24.72 -10.53 -5.85
C PRO A 112 -23.49 -11.28 -5.32
N GLU A 113 -22.60 -11.69 -6.22
CA GLU A 113 -21.25 -12.09 -5.88
C GLU A 113 -20.28 -10.92 -6.07
N THR A 114 -19.60 -10.53 -5.01
CA THR A 114 -18.72 -9.36 -4.95
C THR A 114 -17.26 -9.75 -5.12
N PHE A 115 -16.51 -8.99 -5.90
CA PHE A 115 -15.06 -9.16 -6.09
C PHE A 115 -14.38 -7.81 -6.33
N VAL A 116 -13.05 -7.77 -6.16
CA VAL A 116 -12.25 -6.55 -6.35
C VAL A 116 -11.26 -6.75 -7.50
N ILE A 117 -11.12 -5.73 -8.35
CA ILE A 117 -10.06 -5.64 -9.36
C ILE A 117 -9.04 -4.61 -8.89
N ILE A 118 -7.76 -4.97 -9.01
CA ILE A 118 -6.62 -4.08 -8.73
C ILE A 118 -5.98 -3.71 -10.05
N LYS A 119 -5.81 -2.41 -10.27
CA LYS A 119 -5.10 -1.84 -11.42
C LYS A 119 -3.92 -0.99 -10.97
N VAL A 120 -2.90 -0.96 -11.82
CA VAL A 120 -1.73 -0.07 -11.72
C VAL A 120 -1.60 0.61 -13.07
N GLU A 121 -1.65 1.94 -13.11
CA GLU A 121 -1.63 2.73 -14.36
C GLU A 121 -2.60 2.17 -15.42
N ASP A 122 -3.89 2.06 -15.05
CA ASP A 122 -4.99 1.53 -15.87
C ASP A 122 -4.86 0.06 -16.33
N THR A 123 -3.80 -0.64 -15.93
CA THR A 123 -3.59 -2.05 -16.27
C THR A 123 -4.06 -2.94 -15.13
N ILE A 124 -4.96 -3.89 -15.42
CA ILE A 124 -5.39 -4.91 -14.46
C ILE A 124 -4.19 -5.79 -14.08
N LYS A 125 -3.86 -5.82 -12.78
CA LYS A 125 -2.77 -6.64 -12.23
C LYS A 125 -3.28 -7.83 -11.44
N ALA A 126 -4.43 -7.70 -10.79
CA ALA A 126 -4.99 -8.76 -9.96
C ALA A 126 -6.51 -8.64 -9.84
N ARG A 127 -7.14 -9.75 -9.46
CA ARG A 127 -8.57 -9.86 -9.18
C ARG A 127 -8.79 -10.88 -8.07
N THR A 128 -9.62 -10.55 -7.09
CA THR A 128 -10.01 -11.49 -6.02
C THR A 128 -10.99 -12.54 -6.52
N LYS A 129 -11.13 -13.65 -5.78
CA LYS A 129 -12.30 -14.51 -5.93
C LYS A 129 -13.60 -13.74 -5.64
N ALA A 130 -14.70 -14.18 -6.24
CA ALA A 130 -16.01 -13.63 -5.94
C ALA A 130 -16.58 -14.28 -4.67
N THR A 131 -17.17 -13.48 -3.79
CA THR A 131 -17.76 -13.91 -2.51
C THR A 131 -19.16 -13.32 -2.35
N ARG A 132 -20.01 -13.95 -1.52
CA ARG A 132 -21.32 -13.40 -1.15
C ARG A 132 -21.36 -12.82 0.26
N THR A 133 -20.23 -12.89 0.96
CA THR A 133 -20.12 -12.48 2.37
C THR A 133 -19.27 -11.23 2.55
N ASP A 134 -18.87 -10.60 1.43
CA ASP A 134 -18.01 -9.41 1.40
C ASP A 134 -16.70 -9.56 2.17
N ARG A 135 -16.25 -10.81 2.34
CA ARG A 135 -15.08 -11.19 3.11
C ARG A 135 -14.25 -12.17 2.32
N TRP A 136 -12.94 -11.96 2.38
CA TRP A 136 -11.90 -12.78 1.78
C TRP A 136 -10.94 -13.22 2.88
N GLN A 137 -10.67 -14.52 2.98
CA GLN A 137 -9.79 -15.07 4.02
C GLN A 137 -8.32 -14.91 3.63
N ASP A 138 -7.96 -15.28 2.38
CA ASP A 138 -6.56 -15.39 1.95
C ASP A 138 -6.29 -14.74 0.56
N GLU A 139 -6.87 -13.57 0.28
CA GLU A 139 -6.59 -12.83 -0.96
C GLU A 139 -5.42 -11.86 -0.77
N THR A 140 -4.19 -12.40 -0.89
CA THR A 140 -2.94 -11.63 -0.88
C THR A 140 -2.30 -11.63 -2.25
N PHE A 141 -1.89 -10.45 -2.72
CA PHE A 141 -1.27 -10.23 -4.01
C PHE A 141 0.10 -9.60 -3.84
N THR A 142 1.04 -10.08 -4.64
CA THR A 142 2.35 -9.47 -4.80
C THR A 142 2.42 -8.91 -6.22
N ILE A 143 2.57 -7.60 -6.35
CA ILE A 143 2.49 -6.87 -7.62
C ILE A 143 3.78 -6.12 -7.84
N ASP A 144 4.44 -6.42 -8.97
CA ASP A 144 5.58 -5.64 -9.45
C ASP A 144 5.10 -4.27 -9.95
N ILE A 145 5.63 -3.22 -9.32
CA ILE A 145 5.37 -1.84 -9.67
C ILE A 145 6.55 -1.34 -10.49
N ASP A 146 6.30 -0.91 -11.73
CA ASP A 146 7.28 -0.24 -12.57
C ASP A 146 6.80 1.17 -12.90
N LYS A 147 7.49 2.18 -12.33
CA LYS A 147 7.25 3.61 -12.59
C LYS A 147 5.77 3.98 -12.53
N ALA A 148 5.09 3.59 -11.46
CA ALA A 148 3.70 3.95 -11.22
C ALA A 148 3.56 4.95 -10.07
N ASN A 149 2.50 5.73 -10.12
CA ASN A 149 2.14 6.71 -9.10
C ASN A 149 1.00 6.22 -8.21
N GLU A 150 0.05 5.48 -8.78
CA GLU A 150 -1.22 5.18 -8.13
C GLU A 150 -1.70 3.75 -8.41
N ILE A 151 -2.41 3.18 -7.44
CA ILE A 151 -3.20 1.96 -7.62
C ILE A 151 -4.69 2.29 -7.57
N GLU A 152 -5.47 1.66 -8.45
CA GLU A 152 -6.93 1.72 -8.44
C GLU A 152 -7.48 0.37 -7.96
N LEU A 153 -8.35 0.40 -6.96
CA LEU A 153 -9.18 -0.72 -6.56
C LEU A 153 -10.62 -0.40 -6.97
N THR A 154 -11.26 -1.30 -7.70
CA THR A 154 -12.69 -1.21 -8.01
C THR A 154 -13.40 -2.45 -7.50
N VAL A 155 -14.41 -2.25 -6.68
CA VAL A 155 -15.30 -3.29 -6.16
C VAL A 155 -16.43 -3.49 -7.17
N TYR A 156 -16.69 -4.74 -7.53
CA TYR A 156 -17.72 -5.13 -8.48
C TYR A 156 -18.69 -6.10 -7.84
N ASP A 157 -19.96 -5.94 -8.18
CA ASP A 157 -20.99 -6.95 -7.96
C ASP A 157 -21.31 -7.70 -9.26
N LYS A 158 -21.55 -9.01 -9.12
CA LYS A 158 -22.05 -9.87 -10.18
C LYS A 158 -23.38 -10.50 -9.76
N SER A 159 -24.47 -9.91 -10.22
CA SER A 159 -25.84 -10.44 -10.08
C SER A 159 -26.43 -10.99 -11.38
N GLY A 160 -25.70 -10.85 -12.50
CA GLY A 160 -26.13 -11.29 -13.83
C GLY A 160 -24.96 -11.49 -14.79
N ASP A 161 -25.17 -11.15 -16.06
CA ASP A 161 -24.23 -11.46 -17.13
C ASP A 161 -22.95 -10.60 -17.06
N ARG A 162 -23.10 -9.32 -16.68
CA ARG A 162 -22.00 -8.36 -16.62
C ARG A 162 -21.74 -7.89 -15.19
N PRO A 163 -20.49 -7.90 -14.72
CA PRO A 163 -20.13 -7.26 -13.46
C PRO A 163 -20.40 -5.76 -13.49
N THR A 164 -20.90 -5.23 -12.38
CA THR A 164 -21.22 -3.81 -12.22
C THR A 164 -20.31 -3.21 -11.15
N PRO A 165 -19.53 -2.16 -11.43
CA PRO A 165 -18.74 -1.50 -10.40
C PRO A 165 -19.67 -0.82 -9.39
N ILE A 166 -19.37 -0.98 -8.10
CA ILE A 166 -20.17 -0.45 -6.97
C ILE A 166 -19.37 0.47 -6.04
N GLY A 167 -18.04 0.42 -6.10
CA GLY A 167 -17.18 1.27 -5.27
C GLY A 167 -15.75 1.38 -5.82
N MET A 168 -15.09 2.50 -5.58
CA MET A 168 -13.74 2.77 -6.10
C MET A 168 -12.83 3.37 -5.03
N LEU A 169 -11.55 3.03 -5.07
CA LEU A 169 -10.51 3.62 -4.22
C LEU A 169 -9.25 3.83 -5.06
N TRP A 170 -8.63 4.99 -4.91
CA TRP A 170 -7.32 5.31 -5.47
C TRP A 170 -6.34 5.58 -4.34
N VAL A 171 -5.17 4.94 -4.38
CA VAL A 171 -4.13 5.11 -3.38
C VAL A 171 -2.82 5.45 -4.08
N ARG A 172 -2.20 6.57 -3.70
CA ARG A 172 -0.87 6.93 -4.19
C ARG A 172 0.17 6.03 -3.55
N ILE A 173 1.07 5.49 -4.35
CA ILE A 173 2.13 4.58 -3.89
C ILE A 173 3.12 5.34 -2.98
N SER A 174 3.31 6.64 -3.21
CA SER A 174 4.09 7.50 -2.31
C SER A 174 3.56 7.48 -0.88
N ASP A 175 2.25 7.54 -0.72
CA ASP A 175 1.60 7.66 0.59
C ASP A 175 1.73 6.34 1.36
N ILE A 176 1.64 5.20 0.67
CA ILE A 176 1.97 3.88 1.24
C ILE A 176 3.42 3.87 1.74
N ALA A 177 4.37 4.30 0.90
CA ALA A 177 5.78 4.29 1.25
C ALA A 177 6.11 5.25 2.41
N GLU A 178 5.46 6.41 2.46
CA GLU A 178 5.60 7.39 3.54
C GLU A 178 5.00 6.89 4.85
N GLU A 179 3.82 6.29 4.81
CA GLU A 179 3.15 5.72 5.97
C GLU A 179 3.95 4.55 6.58
N MET A 180 4.57 3.69 5.74
CA MET A 180 5.49 2.67 6.26
C MET A 180 6.72 3.26 6.94
N ARG A 181 7.27 4.37 6.42
CA ARG A 181 8.40 5.05 7.07
C ARG A 181 7.98 5.60 8.42
N ARG A 182 6.81 6.23 8.52
CA ARG A 182 6.27 6.76 9.77
C ARG A 182 6.12 5.65 10.81
N LYS A 183 5.44 4.56 10.47
CA LYS A 183 5.26 3.41 11.38
C LYS A 183 6.57 2.74 11.76
N LYS A 184 7.54 2.65 10.85
CA LYS A 184 8.87 2.15 11.16
C LYS A 184 9.57 3.04 12.20
N LEU A 185 9.55 4.35 12.00
CA LEU A 185 10.11 5.32 12.96
C LEU A 185 9.39 5.25 14.32
N GLU A 186 8.06 5.17 14.35
CA GLU A 186 7.29 4.99 15.59
C GLU A 186 7.69 3.70 16.33
N SER A 187 7.86 2.60 15.60
CA SER A 187 8.30 1.32 16.18
C SER A 187 9.74 1.39 16.70
N GLU A 188 10.63 2.08 16.00
CA GLU A 188 12.02 2.27 16.41
C GLU A 188 12.12 3.22 17.61
N LEU A 189 11.33 4.31 17.65
CA LEU A 189 11.26 5.23 18.79
C LEU A 189 10.73 4.54 20.04
N ASN A 190 9.68 3.73 19.92
CA ASN A 190 9.14 2.97 21.04
C ASN A 190 10.11 1.87 21.52
N ALA A 191 10.86 1.24 20.61
CA ALA A 191 11.87 0.24 20.95
C ALA A 191 13.17 0.83 21.52
N SER A 192 13.51 2.08 21.17
CA SER A 192 14.78 2.73 21.54
C SER A 192 14.75 3.45 22.89
N GLY A 193 13.64 3.39 23.63
CA GLY A 193 13.61 3.83 25.03
C GLY A 193 13.95 5.31 25.23
N TRP A 194 13.64 6.17 24.26
CA TRP A 194 13.82 7.61 24.38
C TRP A 194 12.87 8.16 25.45
N VAL A 195 13.43 8.43 26.62
CA VAL A 195 12.75 9.10 27.74
C VAL A 195 12.74 10.62 27.46
N SER A 196 11.56 11.26 27.48
CA SER A 196 11.44 12.72 27.38
C SER A 196 12.35 13.43 28.40
N ALA A 197 13.00 14.53 27.98
CA ALA A 197 13.98 15.27 28.77
C ALA A 197 13.46 15.71 30.17
N ASP A 198 12.15 15.92 30.33
CA ASP A 198 11.51 16.23 31.62
C ASP A 198 11.74 15.16 32.71
N LYS A 199 12.00 13.91 32.30
CA LYS A 199 12.32 12.81 33.21
C LYS A 199 13.82 12.67 33.51
N MET A 200 14.70 13.38 32.79
CA MET A 200 16.13 13.45 33.11
C MET A 200 16.47 14.59 34.09
N GLU A 201 15.66 15.65 34.17
CA GLU A 201 15.91 16.77 35.10
C GLU A 201 15.78 16.37 36.58
N HIS A 202 15.03 15.30 36.89
CA HIS A 202 14.92 14.76 38.25
C HIS A 202 16.01 13.73 38.63
N GLY A 203 17.05 13.56 37.81
CA GLY A 203 18.16 12.63 38.06
C GLY A 203 19.37 13.22 38.78
N GLY A 204 19.30 14.48 39.22
CA GLY A 204 20.42 15.20 39.83
C GLY A 204 20.18 15.56 41.29
N SER A 205 20.20 14.60 42.23
CA SER A 205 20.48 14.93 43.62
C SER A 205 21.23 13.82 44.36
N SER A 206 22.38 14.25 44.88
CA SER A 206 23.31 13.57 45.76
C SER A 206 22.66 12.95 47.00
N GLY A 207 23.00 11.71 47.31
CA GLY A 207 22.63 11.07 48.58
C GLY A 207 23.53 9.89 48.89
N ARG A 208 24.54 10.14 49.73
CA ARG A 208 25.55 9.20 50.22
C ARG A 208 24.94 7.92 50.82
N SER A 209 25.50 6.77 50.46
CA SER A 209 25.31 5.52 51.19
C SER A 209 26.31 5.46 52.36
N ASP A 210 25.90 5.94 53.53
CA ASP A 210 26.67 5.75 54.76
C ASP A 210 26.36 4.38 55.39
N THR A 211 27.44 3.67 55.71
CA THR A 211 27.48 2.29 56.18
C THR A 211 27.81 2.30 57.68
N ALA A 212 26.86 1.93 58.54
CA ALA A 212 27.00 1.54 59.96
C ALA A 212 25.59 1.23 60.48
N GLY A 213 25.21 0.13 61.13
CA GLY A 213 25.91 -0.87 61.92
C GLY A 213 25.14 -1.01 63.25
N GLN A 214 24.42 -2.12 63.49
CA GLN A 214 24.34 -2.77 64.82
C GLN A 214 23.54 -4.10 64.82
N PRO A 215 23.81 -5.02 65.78
CA PRO A 215 23.48 -6.45 65.72
C PRO A 215 22.50 -6.98 66.80
N GLY A 216 22.02 -8.22 66.59
CA GLY A 216 21.52 -9.19 67.61
C GLY A 216 20.04 -9.05 68.01
N SER A 217 19.22 -10.08 68.26
CA SER A 217 19.33 -11.56 68.45
C SER A 217 17.87 -12.15 68.42
N PRO A 218 17.52 -13.35 68.97
CA PRO A 218 17.64 -14.67 68.33
C PRO A 218 16.35 -15.56 68.34
N HIS A 219 16.39 -16.62 67.50
CA HIS A 219 15.83 -17.99 67.64
C HIS A 219 14.31 -18.29 67.65
N ALA A 220 13.87 -19.11 66.69
CA ALA A 220 13.23 -20.43 66.90
C ALA A 220 13.21 -21.28 65.59
N PRO A 221 13.23 -22.64 65.65
CA PRO A 221 13.68 -23.50 64.55
C PRO A 221 12.55 -24.31 63.85
N GLY A 222 12.80 -24.72 62.61
CA GLY A 222 11.98 -25.70 61.87
C GLY A 222 12.68 -26.16 60.59
N SER A 223 12.85 -27.47 60.45
CA SER A 223 13.90 -28.16 59.70
C SER A 223 13.52 -28.56 58.26
N ALA A 224 14.54 -28.47 57.38
CA ALA A 224 14.95 -29.42 56.32
C ALA A 224 14.01 -29.80 55.14
N GLY A 225 14.53 -29.54 53.92
CA GLY A 225 14.19 -30.25 52.68
C GLY A 225 14.32 -29.41 51.40
N HIS A 226 15.51 -28.88 51.08
CA HIS A 226 16.37 -29.30 49.95
C HIS A 226 15.67 -29.70 48.63
N SER A 227 15.67 -28.80 47.65
CA SER A 227 16.27 -28.99 46.30
C SER A 227 15.97 -27.76 45.43
N GLY A 228 16.98 -26.92 45.18
CA GLY A 228 16.87 -25.78 44.25
C GLY A 228 17.28 -26.16 42.82
N PRO A 229 17.09 -25.26 41.85
CA PRO A 229 17.95 -25.17 40.70
C PRO A 229 18.83 -23.91 40.77
N THR A 230 20.09 -24.16 40.47
CA THR A 230 21.23 -23.27 40.32
C THR A 230 21.00 -22.16 39.30
N ALA A 231 21.31 -20.93 39.70
CA ALA A 231 21.68 -19.86 38.78
C ALA A 231 23.09 -20.12 38.24
N GLN A 232 23.24 -20.29 36.93
CA GLN A 232 24.54 -20.25 36.27
C GLN A 232 24.37 -20.01 34.77
N GLY A 233 25.22 -19.12 34.24
CA GLY A 233 25.69 -19.25 32.86
C GLY A 233 25.10 -18.27 31.86
N TYR A 234 25.67 -17.08 31.80
CA TYR A 234 25.84 -16.37 30.54
C TYR A 234 26.58 -17.29 29.56
N THR A 235 25.87 -17.81 28.56
CA THR A 235 26.47 -18.31 27.31
C THR A 235 25.63 -17.78 26.16
N GLY A 236 26.22 -16.87 25.39
CA GLY A 236 25.60 -16.26 24.23
C GLY A 236 25.43 -17.26 23.09
N ALA A 237 24.24 -17.23 22.48
CA ALA A 237 23.94 -17.32 21.05
C ALA A 237 22.41 -17.49 20.87
N PRO A 238 21.82 -17.12 19.73
CA PRO A 238 22.38 -16.43 18.58
C PRO A 238 21.90 -14.97 18.52
N GLY A 239 22.65 -14.11 17.83
CA GLY A 239 22.10 -12.88 17.30
C GLY A 239 20.89 -13.24 16.45
N GLY A 240 19.70 -12.98 16.99
CA GLY A 240 18.52 -12.84 16.16
C GLY A 240 18.85 -11.74 15.17
N ALA A 241 19.02 -12.10 13.90
CA ALA A 241 18.97 -11.13 12.82
C ALA A 241 17.81 -10.18 13.11
N PRO A 242 17.96 -8.86 12.90
CA PRO A 242 16.83 -7.96 13.07
C PRO A 242 15.72 -8.56 12.23
N SER A 243 14.64 -8.99 12.89
CA SER A 243 13.45 -9.42 12.17
C SER A 243 13.13 -8.24 11.28
N LEU A 244 13.29 -8.42 9.97
CA LEU A 244 12.70 -7.54 8.98
C LEU A 244 11.19 -7.71 9.15
N ASN A 245 10.67 -7.15 10.24
CA ASN A 245 9.26 -6.89 10.41
C ASN A 245 8.94 -5.93 9.28
N SER A 246 8.54 -6.48 8.12
CA SER A 246 8.05 -5.69 7.01
C SER A 246 6.84 -4.96 7.57
N VAL A 247 7.03 -3.69 7.93
CA VAL A 247 5.96 -2.86 8.48
C VAL A 247 4.82 -2.91 7.48
N MET A 248 3.66 -3.45 7.89
CA MET A 248 2.47 -3.46 7.06
C MET A 248 1.49 -2.41 7.57
N ILE A 249 0.81 -1.78 6.63
CA ILE A 249 -0.27 -0.84 6.92
C ILE A 249 -1.57 -1.62 6.85
N GLU A 250 -2.17 -1.91 8.00
CA GLU A 250 -3.51 -2.51 8.10
C GLU A 250 -4.51 -1.46 8.57
N SER A 251 -5.57 -1.23 7.78
CA SER A 251 -6.63 -0.26 8.10
C SER A 251 -7.88 -0.44 7.22
N TRP A 252 -8.97 0.23 7.62
CA TRP A 252 -10.12 0.48 6.77
C TRP A 252 -9.91 1.74 5.95
N PHE A 253 -10.15 1.65 4.65
CA PHE A 253 -10.08 2.75 3.69
C PHE A 253 -11.48 3.05 3.15
N ALA A 254 -11.80 4.33 2.96
CA ALA A 254 -13.08 4.72 2.38
C ALA A 254 -13.15 4.32 0.90
N LEU A 255 -14.32 3.84 0.47
CA LEU A 255 -14.67 3.63 -0.93
C LEU A 255 -15.53 4.80 -1.40
N GLU A 256 -15.35 5.17 -2.66
CA GLU A 256 -16.17 6.16 -3.34
C GLU A 256 -17.29 5.46 -4.14
N PRO A 257 -18.55 5.92 -4.03
CA PRO A 257 -19.03 7.06 -3.24
C PRO A 257 -19.33 6.71 -1.78
N VAL A 258 -19.50 5.44 -1.42
CA VAL A 258 -19.80 4.99 -0.06
C VAL A 258 -19.15 3.65 0.24
N GLY A 259 -19.05 3.32 1.51
CA GLY A 259 -18.50 2.06 1.99
C GLY A 259 -17.03 2.15 2.36
N ARG A 260 -16.50 1.03 2.83
CA ARG A 260 -15.11 0.90 3.25
C ARG A 260 -14.55 -0.46 2.87
N ILE A 261 -13.24 -0.51 2.64
CA ILE A 261 -12.48 -1.72 2.34
C ILE A 261 -11.37 -1.91 3.36
N HIS A 262 -11.24 -3.13 3.90
CA HIS A 262 -10.19 -3.49 4.85
C HIS A 262 -9.00 -4.07 4.11
N LEU A 263 -7.86 -3.39 4.22
CA LEU A 263 -6.65 -3.69 3.47
C LEU A 263 -5.45 -3.79 4.42
N SER A 264 -4.55 -4.73 4.12
CA SER A 264 -3.19 -4.72 4.62
C SER A 264 -2.22 -4.56 3.47
N MET A 265 -1.33 -3.57 3.51
CA MET A 265 -0.40 -3.29 2.39
C MET A 265 1.01 -2.93 2.84
N SER A 266 1.99 -3.27 2.02
CA SER A 266 3.38 -2.84 2.18
C SER A 266 4.05 -2.60 0.84
N PHE A 267 5.03 -1.69 0.81
CA PHE A 267 5.77 -1.34 -0.40
C PHE A 267 7.28 -1.44 -0.19
N GLY A 268 7.90 -2.42 -0.85
CA GLY A 268 9.36 -2.60 -0.90
C GLY A 268 9.94 -1.83 -2.07
N LYS A 269 10.52 -0.65 -1.83
CA LYS A 269 11.15 0.15 -2.88
C LYS A 269 12.39 -0.56 -3.45
N LEU A 270 12.40 -0.82 -4.75
CA LEU A 270 13.58 -1.32 -5.46
C LEU A 270 14.51 -0.15 -5.75
N LEU A 271 15.61 -0.06 -5.02
CA LEU A 271 16.71 0.86 -5.35
C LEU A 271 17.62 0.15 -6.36
N TRP A 272 17.66 0.68 -7.59
CA TRP A 272 18.50 0.19 -8.69
C TRP A 272 20.01 0.09 -8.35
N LEU A 273 20.46 0.68 -7.25
CA LEU A 273 21.85 0.62 -6.79
C LEU A 273 22.30 -0.77 -6.32
N MET A 274 21.38 -1.68 -5.98
CA MET A 274 21.76 -3.00 -5.46
C MET A 274 21.98 -4.09 -6.53
N TYR A 275 21.61 -3.85 -7.80
CA TYR A 275 21.74 -4.87 -8.85
C TYR A 275 23.10 -4.88 -9.58
N TYR A 276 23.98 -3.90 -9.31
CA TYR A 276 25.32 -3.85 -9.93
C TYR A 276 26.46 -4.38 -9.02
N SER A 277 26.18 -4.81 -7.79
CA SER A 277 27.25 -5.20 -6.85
C SER A 277 27.44 -6.71 -6.65
N THR A 278 26.65 -7.59 -7.28
CA THR A 278 26.70 -9.04 -7.02
C THR A 278 27.07 -9.92 -8.21
N THR A 279 27.35 -9.35 -9.40
CA THR A 279 27.77 -10.13 -10.58
C THR A 279 29.05 -9.57 -11.22
N GLY A 280 30.13 -9.49 -10.45
CA GLY A 280 31.39 -8.92 -10.94
C GLY A 280 32.66 -9.30 -10.18
N CYS A 281 32.76 -10.50 -9.62
CA CYS A 281 34.02 -11.03 -9.11
C CYS A 281 34.16 -12.51 -9.50
N THR A 282 34.59 -12.78 -10.73
CA THR A 282 35.24 -14.04 -11.06
C THR A 282 36.50 -13.77 -11.88
N ASN A 283 37.63 -14.02 -11.23
CA ASN A 283 38.96 -14.27 -11.74
C ASN A 283 39.12 -14.36 -13.26
N LEU A 284 40.00 -13.52 -13.80
CA LEU A 284 40.78 -13.83 -14.99
C LEU A 284 42.21 -13.34 -14.78
N LEU A 285 43.02 -14.22 -14.17
CA LEU A 285 44.45 -14.30 -14.44
C LEU A 285 44.61 -14.62 -15.92
N TYR A 286 45.13 -13.70 -16.72
CA TYR A 286 45.90 -14.08 -17.91
C TYR A 286 46.95 -13.03 -18.30
N SER A 287 48.18 -13.54 -18.29
CA SER A 287 49.47 -13.07 -18.78
C SER A 287 49.56 -11.83 -19.68
N GLN A 288 50.56 -11.00 -19.35
CA GLN A 288 51.29 -10.13 -20.26
C GLN A 288 51.71 -10.85 -21.55
N THR A 289 51.57 -10.17 -22.70
CA THR A 289 52.64 -10.04 -23.70
C THR A 289 52.50 -8.72 -24.47
N ILE A 290 53.67 -8.15 -24.77
CA ILE A 290 53.99 -6.87 -25.39
C ILE A 290 54.07 -7.00 -26.93
N GLU A 291 54.02 -5.85 -27.63
CA GLU A 291 54.34 -5.58 -29.06
C GLU A 291 53.27 -5.99 -30.11
N GLY A 292 52.93 -5.20 -31.14
CA GLY A 292 53.51 -3.98 -31.67
C GLY A 292 52.66 -3.38 -32.81
N SER A 293 53.07 -2.16 -33.20
CA SER A 293 52.59 -1.26 -34.27
C SER A 293 52.05 -1.92 -35.56
N THR A 294 50.98 -1.34 -36.14
CA THR A 294 50.98 -0.88 -37.55
C THR A 294 49.80 0.09 -37.83
N THR A 295 50.18 1.29 -38.29
CA THR A 295 49.39 2.38 -38.87
C THR A 295 48.83 2.05 -40.27
N VAL A 296 47.56 2.39 -40.59
CA VAL A 296 47.09 2.91 -41.91
C VAL A 296 45.77 3.68 -41.68
N ARG A 297 45.79 5.01 -41.57
CA ARG A 297 45.47 6.07 -42.56
C ARG A 297 44.07 6.07 -43.20
N TYR A 298 43.52 7.28 -43.20
CA TYR A 298 42.18 7.74 -43.56
C TYR A 298 42.11 8.32 -45.00
N TRP A 299 40.88 8.36 -45.53
CA TRP A 299 40.28 9.22 -46.60
C TRP A 299 40.84 9.21 -48.04
N SER A 300 39.99 8.82 -49.00
CA SER A 300 39.23 9.74 -49.87
C SER A 300 37.90 9.10 -50.28
#